data_AF-A0A1X1EKS1-F1
#
_entry.id   AF-A0A1X1EKS1-F1
#
_cell.length_a   1.000
_cell.length_b   1.000
_cell.length_c   1.000
_cell.angle_alpha   90.00
_cell.angle_beta   90.00
_cell.angle_gamma   90.00
#
_symmetry.space_group_name_H-M   'P 1'
#
loop_
_entity.id
_entity.type
_entity.pdbx_description
1 polymer ?
#
loop_
_entity_poly.entity_id
_entity_poly.type
_entity_poly.pdbx_seq_one_letter_code
_entity_poly.pdbx_strand_id
1 'polypeptide(L)'
;MTFEVRKGNKVIGVTELEFGDPPMGFVYGEFKPTSFYQKLDSKTEYALFKRGGNLHILTEFITIVDNSEGMGEESIEVTILISSAEEYERYFKHHLNNYNNQFN
;
A
#
# COMPACT_ATOMS: atom_id res chain seq x y z
N MET A 1 4.80 -2.34 -9.81
CA MET A 1 5.76 -1.29 -9.36
C MET A 1 5.95 -1.53 -7.88
N THR A 2 7.17 -1.48 -7.33
CA THR A 2 7.36 -1.78 -5.90
C THR A 2 7.35 -0.52 -5.04
N PHE A 3 6.66 -0.59 -3.92
CA PHE A 3 6.56 0.46 -2.92
C PHE A 3 7.11 -0.02 -1.57
N GLU A 4 7.54 0.93 -0.76
CA GLU A 4 8.00 0.73 0.60
C GLU A 4 7.00 1.37 1.55
N VAL A 5 6.54 0.61 2.54
CA VAL A 5 5.84 1.15 3.69
C VAL A 5 6.87 1.42 4.76
N ARG A 6 6.90 2.66 5.25
CA ARG A 6 7.87 3.12 6.25
C ARG A 6 7.18 3.51 7.55
N LYS A 7 7.87 3.29 8.66
CA LYS A 7 7.56 3.86 9.97
C LYS A 7 8.74 4.72 10.41
N GLY A 8 8.55 6.04 10.41
CA GLY A 8 9.67 6.98 10.53
C GLY A 8 10.71 6.76 9.41
N ASN A 9 11.97 6.50 9.76
CA ASN A 9 13.05 6.25 8.80
C ASN A 9 13.25 4.76 8.44
N LYS A 10 12.45 3.85 8.99
CA LYS A 10 12.60 2.41 8.76
C LYS A 10 11.61 1.92 7.71
N VAL A 11 12.10 1.18 6.73
CA VAL A 11 11.25 0.37 5.85
C VAL A 11 10.75 -0.82 6.66
N ILE A 12 9.45 -0.87 6.89
CA ILE A 12 8.83 -1.99 7.63
C ILE A 12 8.38 -3.09 6.69
N GLY A 13 8.04 -2.77 5.44
CA GLY A 13 7.71 -3.77 4.43
C GLY A 13 7.66 -3.21 3.03
N VAL A 14 7.51 -4.11 2.07
CA VAL A 14 7.36 -3.78 0.66
C VAL A 14 6.09 -4.38 0.10
N THR A 15 5.51 -3.74 -0.90
CA THR A 15 4.29 -4.19 -1.57
C THR A 15 4.32 -3.77 -3.03
N GLU A 16 3.62 -4.50 -3.89
CA GLU A 16 3.44 -4.12 -5.29
C GLU A 16 2.12 -3.38 -5.56
N LEU A 17 1.22 -3.35 -4.57
CA LEU A 17 -0.12 -2.76 -4.66
C LEU A 17 -0.82 -3.21 -5.95
N GLU A 18 -0.92 -4.53 -6.13
CA GLU A 18 -1.37 -5.16 -7.38
C GLU A 18 -2.82 -4.82 -7.75
N PHE A 19 -3.60 -4.34 -6.77
CA PHE A 19 -5.02 -4.07 -6.90
C PHE A 19 -5.37 -2.64 -6.49
N GLY A 20 -6.53 -2.17 -6.94
CA GLY A 20 -7.10 -0.90 -6.51
C GLY A 20 -8.58 -0.77 -6.83
N ASP A 21 -9.22 0.17 -6.13
CA ASP A 21 -10.58 0.64 -6.34
C ASP A 21 -10.50 2.15 -6.66
N PRO A 22 -10.34 2.51 -7.95
CA PRO A 22 -10.16 3.90 -8.35
C PRO A 22 -11.30 4.84 -7.95
N PRO A 23 -12.60 4.47 -8.05
CA PRO A 23 -13.70 5.29 -7.53
C PRO A 23 -13.57 5.69 -6.07
N MET A 24 -13.01 4.80 -5.24
CA MET A 24 -12.84 5.02 -3.80
C MET A 24 -11.43 5.51 -3.41
N GLY A 25 -10.49 5.53 -4.36
CA GLY A 25 -9.10 5.95 -4.11
C GLY A 25 -8.23 4.93 -3.38
N PHE A 26 -8.67 3.66 -3.32
CA PHE A 26 -7.93 2.61 -2.61
C PHE A 26 -6.94 1.87 -3.51
N VAL A 27 -5.80 1.51 -2.93
CA VAL A 27 -4.86 0.53 -3.49
C VAL A 27 -4.47 -0.47 -2.41
N TYR A 28 -4.30 -1.73 -2.80
CA TYR A 28 -4.02 -2.81 -1.87
C TYR A 28 -3.27 -3.96 -2.54
N GLY A 29 -2.68 -4.83 -1.72
CA GLY A 29 -1.96 -6.01 -2.18
C GLY A 29 -1.15 -6.67 -1.08
N GLU A 30 -0.35 -7.66 -1.48
CA GLU A 30 0.50 -8.42 -0.57
C GLU A 30 1.49 -7.48 0.14
N PHE A 31 1.62 -7.63 1.46
CA PHE A 31 2.61 -6.94 2.27
C PHE A 31 3.72 -7.90 2.68
N LYS A 32 4.93 -7.64 2.19
CA LYS A 32 6.12 -8.41 2.53
C LYS A 32 6.86 -7.73 3.69
N PRO A 33 6.73 -8.23 4.92
CA PRO A 33 7.36 -7.61 6.07
C PRO A 33 8.90 -7.75 6.00
N THR A 34 9.59 -6.77 6.55
CA THR A 34 11.02 -6.84 6.86
C THR A 34 11.22 -7.19 8.34
N SER A 35 12.47 -7.37 8.77
CA SER A 35 12.81 -7.52 10.19
C SER A 35 12.47 -6.31 11.08
N PHE A 36 12.14 -5.16 10.50
CA PHE A 36 11.68 -3.98 11.24
C PHE A 36 10.16 -3.95 11.45
N TYR A 37 9.41 -4.83 10.78
CA TYR A 37 7.98 -4.95 11.00
C TYR A 37 7.72 -5.59 12.36
N GLN A 38 6.78 -5.00 13.09
CA GLN A 38 6.26 -5.54 14.33
C GLN A 38 4.74 -5.44 14.22
N LYS A 39 4.06 -6.56 14.46
CA LYS A 39 2.60 -6.58 14.58
C LYS A 39 2.23 -5.68 15.76
N LEU A 40 1.56 -4.57 15.46
CA LEU A 40 1.23 -3.53 16.43
C LEU A 40 -0.27 -3.29 16.45
N ASP A 41 -0.85 -3.23 17.64
CA ASP A 41 -2.31 -3.10 17.85
C ASP A 41 -2.82 -1.65 17.84
N SER A 42 -1.97 -0.64 17.59
CA SER A 42 -2.36 0.77 17.73
C SER A 42 -1.95 1.65 16.55
N LYS A 43 -2.81 2.64 16.24
CA LYS A 43 -2.66 3.72 15.25
C LYS A 43 -1.19 4.06 14.99
N THR A 44 -0.65 3.48 13.94
CA THR A 44 0.74 3.73 13.55
C THR A 44 0.73 4.62 12.31
N GLU A 45 1.48 5.72 12.38
CA GLU A 45 1.71 6.58 11.23
C GLU A 45 2.69 5.89 10.29
N TYR A 46 2.13 5.23 9.28
CA TYR A 46 2.88 4.70 8.16
C TYR A 46 2.94 5.72 7.04
N ALA A 47 3.99 5.64 6.22
CA ALA A 47 4.16 6.45 5.04
C ALA A 47 4.53 5.57 3.84
N LEU A 48 4.02 5.93 2.65
CA LEU A 48 4.23 5.18 1.42
C LEU A 48 5.30 5.86 0.56
N PHE A 49 6.29 5.08 0.11
CA PHE A 49 7.35 5.55 -0.77
C PHE A 49 7.50 4.66 -1.98
N LYS A 50 7.87 5.24 -3.12
CA LYS A 50 8.27 4.44 -4.29
C LYS A 50 9.66 3.85 -4.06
N ARG A 51 9.81 2.52 -4.23
CA ARG A 51 11.11 1.85 -4.06
C ARG A 51 12.14 2.37 -5.06
N GLY A 52 13.37 2.62 -4.60
CA GLY A 52 14.46 3.16 -5.43
C GLY A 52 14.51 4.69 -5.52
N GLY A 53 13.68 5.42 -4.76
CA GLY A 53 13.77 6.86 -4.57
C GLY A 53 13.16 7.29 -3.23
N ASN A 54 13.46 8.51 -2.77
CA ASN A 54 12.80 9.11 -1.60
C ASN A 54 11.48 9.81 -1.97
N LEU A 55 10.76 9.28 -2.97
CA LEU A 55 9.51 9.87 -3.42
C LEU A 55 8.39 9.42 -2.49
N HIS A 56 7.96 10.35 -1.64
CA HIS A 56 6.81 10.20 -0.75
C HIS A 56 5.52 10.33 -1.55
N ILE A 57 4.59 9.39 -1.36
CA ILE A 57 3.25 9.41 -1.94
C ILE A 57 2.28 9.82 -0.84
N LEU A 58 1.47 10.84 -1.09
CA LEU A 58 0.53 11.32 -0.09
C LEU A 58 -0.66 10.36 0.07
N THR A 59 -0.94 9.98 1.32
CA THR A 59 -1.98 9.02 1.70
C THR A 59 -2.83 9.57 2.85
N GLU A 60 -4.12 9.27 2.88
CA GLU A 60 -4.97 9.60 4.04
C GLU A 60 -4.78 8.59 5.16
N PHE A 61 -4.71 7.30 4.83
CA PHE A 61 -4.39 6.26 5.79
C PHE A 61 -3.79 5.02 5.13
N ILE A 62 -3.05 4.27 5.93
CA ILE A 62 -2.45 2.97 5.58
C ILE A 62 -2.82 2.01 6.71
N THR A 63 -3.38 0.86 6.36
CA THR A 63 -3.67 -0.22 7.31
C THR A 63 -2.99 -1.51 6.84
N ILE A 64 -2.51 -2.31 7.80
CA ILE A 64 -1.91 -3.61 7.56
C ILE A 64 -2.75 -4.63 8.33
N VAL A 65 -3.25 -5.64 7.62
CA VAL A 65 -3.98 -6.77 8.20
C VAL A 65 -3.04 -7.95 8.20
N ASP A 66 -2.71 -8.44 9.39
CA ASP A 66 -1.72 -9.49 9.60
C ASP A 66 -2.36 -10.75 10.17
N ASN A 67 -2.62 -11.71 9.27
CA ASN A 67 -3.18 -13.02 9.61
C ASN A 67 -2.10 -14.12 9.66
N SER A 68 -0.82 -13.73 9.73
CA SER A 68 0.31 -14.66 9.59
C SER A 68 0.37 -15.76 10.65
N GLU A 69 -0.13 -15.49 11.85
CA GLU A 69 -0.23 -16.47 12.95
C GLU A 69 -1.16 -17.64 12.61
N GLY A 70 -2.16 -17.46 11.73
CA GLY A 70 -3.13 -18.49 11.37
C GLY A 70 -2.95 -19.06 9.96
N MET A 71 -2.33 -18.32 9.05
CA MET A 71 -2.30 -18.65 7.61
C MET A 71 -0.89 -18.56 6.98
N GLY A 72 0.16 -18.27 7.74
CA GLY A 72 1.54 -18.17 7.25
C GLY A 72 1.93 -16.77 6.74
N GLU A 73 3.21 -16.54 6.44
CA GLU A 73 3.75 -15.20 6.14
C GLU A 73 3.12 -14.52 4.91
N GLU A 74 2.57 -15.28 3.95
CA GLU A 74 1.89 -14.77 2.75
C GLU A 74 0.49 -14.19 3.03
N SER A 75 0.04 -14.18 4.29
CA SER A 75 -1.30 -13.73 4.69
C SER A 75 -1.32 -12.34 5.35
N ILE A 76 -0.35 -11.49 4.97
CA ILE A 76 -0.32 -10.08 5.38
C ILE A 76 -0.68 -9.20 4.18
N GLU A 77 -1.69 -8.36 4.35
CA GLU A 77 -2.17 -7.43 3.32
C GLU A 77 -2.01 -5.99 3.80
N VAL A 78 -1.68 -5.09 2.88
CA VAL A 78 -1.71 -3.65 3.10
C VAL A 78 -2.79 -3.02 2.24
N THR A 79 -3.62 -2.17 2.85
CA THR A 79 -4.63 -1.34 2.17
C THR A 79 -4.34 0.13 2.45
N ILE A 80 -4.38 0.95 1.40
CA ILE A 80 -3.98 2.35 1.43
C ILE A 80 -5.03 3.21 0.76
N LEU A 81 -5.45 4.29 1.42
CA LEU A 81 -6.24 5.36 0.83
C LEU A 81 -5.31 6.46 0.33
N ILE A 82 -5.31 6.72 -0.98
CA ILE A 82 -4.52 7.79 -1.58
C ILE A 82 -5.18 9.14 -1.30
N SER A 83 -4.37 10.17 -1.01
CA SER A 83 -4.88 11.45 -0.49
C SER A 83 -5.71 12.29 -1.48
N SER A 84 -5.66 11.96 -2.77
CA SER A 84 -6.41 12.68 -3.81
C SER A 84 -6.48 11.88 -5.11
N ALA A 85 -7.45 12.22 -5.95
CA ALA A 85 -7.56 11.66 -7.31
C ALA A 85 -6.34 11.99 -8.18
N GLU A 86 -5.74 13.18 -8.02
CA GLU A 86 -4.55 13.61 -8.76
C GLU A 86 -3.34 12.75 -8.42
N GLU A 87 -3.13 12.50 -7.13
CA GLU A 87 -2.05 11.64 -6.64
C GLU A 87 -2.29 10.17 -7.04
N TYR A 88 -3.55 9.72 -7.01
CA TYR A 88 -3.95 8.41 -7.49
C TYR A 88 -3.65 8.24 -8.99
N GLU A 89 -4.06 9.19 -9.84
CA GLU A 89 -3.78 9.11 -11.27
C GLU A 89 -2.27 9.14 -11.55
N ARG A 90 -1.51 9.96 -10.82
CA ARG A 90 -0.06 10.08 -11.02
C ARG A 90 0.68 8.76 -10.81
N TYR A 91 0.32 7.97 -9.80
CA TYR A 91 1.07 6.76 -9.43
C TYR A 91 0.37 5.45 -9.76
N PHE A 92 -0.97 5.45 -9.84
CA PHE A 92 -1.82 4.27 -9.97
C PHE A 92 -2.74 4.33 -11.20
N LYS A 93 -2.36 5.10 -12.24
CA LYS A 93 -3.10 5.17 -13.51
C LYS A 93 -3.45 3.81 -14.12
N HIS A 94 -2.61 2.82 -13.93
CA HIS A 94 -2.84 1.46 -14.42
C HIS A 94 -4.11 0.84 -13.81
N HIS A 95 -4.40 1.09 -12.53
CA HIS A 95 -5.64 0.66 -11.88
C HIS A 95 -6.85 1.39 -12.45
N LEU A 96 -6.74 2.69 -12.70
CA LEU A 96 -7.79 3.48 -13.35
C LEU A 96 -8.11 2.96 -14.75
N ASN A 97 -7.09 2.67 -15.55
CA ASN A 97 -7.24 2.11 -16.89
C ASN A 97 -7.91 0.72 -16.85
N ASN A 98 -7.46 -0.15 -15.93
CA ASN A 98 -8.03 -1.48 -15.77
C ASN A 98 -9.51 -1.42 -15.38
N TYR A 99 -9.88 -0.52 -14.46
CA TYR A 99 -11.28 -0.29 -14.07
C TYR A 99 -12.12 0.18 -15.26
N ASN A 100 -11.67 1.22 -15.98
CA ASN A 100 -12.42 1.76 -17.12
C ASN A 100 -12.61 0.75 -18.25
N ASN A 101 -11.63 -0.14 -18.47
CA ASN A 101 -11.72 -1.20 -19.48
C ASN A 101 -12.74 -2.30 -19.13
N GLN A 102 -13.20 -2.40 -17.88
CA GLN A 102 -14.25 -3.36 -17.50
C GLN A 102 -15.66 -2.91 -17.91
N PHE A 103 -15.84 -1.62 -18.21
CA PHE A 103 -17.13 -1.03 -18.58
C PHE A 103 -17.23 -0.64 -20.06
N ASN A 104 -16.19 -0.90 -20.84
CA ASN A 104 -16.12 -0.68 -22.29
C ASN A 104 -16.23 -2.01 -23.03
#